data_AF-A0A811U6P3-F1
#
_entry.id   AF-A0A811U6P3-F1
#
_cell.length_a   1.000
_cell.length_b   1.000
_cell.length_c   1.000
_cell.angle_alpha   90.00
_cell.angle_beta   90.00
_cell.angle_gamma   90.00
#
_symmetry.space_group_name_H-M   'P 1'
#
loop_
_entity.id
_entity.type
_entity.pdbx_description
1 polymer ?
#
loop_
_entity_poly.entity_id
_entity_poly.type
_entity_poly.pdbx_seq_one_letter_code
_entity_poly.pdbx_strand_id
1 'polypeptide(L)'
;MADEPNLKNSYVKRSAFKQYFELVNKMYLFEKEMFDRYTAKGTYMVNAVFRQNILCIRICNPKFFEYISESMETLRSTRRRTEDVGDGANLQQSANVETGFVRRITKFTVYATLVQWLVCRPHKENIHIQKARTFIKAVKSKKNMTEKEKSSLKICELLVRAEQQDGLPTWRELVGDRILIEFDLQFRVNLSREIFEIMFEGQQFEHFGYVLPNVLRTAIMKKEMLFNDYEAVSNVIDRYNALIDGLVLSEVNFLRDHLYETEIVIQTGIGRYTWQSFNILKFCESVNTLIRKLISIVSQINFIRLDIKSRIDQESNESEIEQQQQVSSEPDEGGSVTKIPHVKIVQLKEEEAELTLQEKECGRDMYHFQGYFEKLEQSRNEKCAYMKRLYNSIGPVLVKLESLVLGTFTGRSEKMRGYYTYWEQMTFHCILDNAYKNLKCYIERLLSDVPMFEVNAVMLMSEIVLEPTASEMQI
;
A
#
# COMPACT_ATOMS: atom_id res chain seq x y z
N MET A 1 -31.71 2.90 -76.46
CA MET A 1 -33.11 3.12 -76.01
C MET A 1 -33.24 4.57 -75.52
N ALA A 2 -33.08 5.49 -76.46
CA ALA A 2 -33.51 6.89 -76.34
C ALA A 2 -34.84 6.99 -77.11
N ASP A 3 -35.69 7.93 -76.71
CA ASP A 3 -37.05 8.20 -77.23
C ASP A 3 -38.24 7.48 -76.57
N GLU A 4 -38.52 7.86 -75.32
CA GLU A 4 -39.90 7.99 -74.85
C GLU A 4 -40.18 9.46 -74.45
N PRO A 5 -41.16 10.16 -75.08
CA PRO A 5 -41.43 11.58 -74.82
C PRO A 5 -42.07 11.84 -73.44
N ASN A 6 -42.58 10.81 -72.76
CA ASN A 6 -43.26 10.93 -71.47
C ASN A 6 -42.32 10.97 -70.26
N LEU A 7 -41.01 10.76 -70.46
CA LEU A 7 -40.02 10.84 -69.39
C LEU A 7 -39.44 12.24 -69.15
N LYS A 8 -39.63 13.19 -70.08
CA LYS A 8 -39.07 14.56 -69.99
C LYS A 8 -39.77 15.45 -68.95
N ASN A 9 -41.00 15.11 -68.55
CA ASN A 9 -41.83 15.88 -67.60
C ASN A 9 -42.41 15.01 -66.47
N SER A 10 -41.72 13.95 -66.03
CA SER A 10 -42.23 13.14 -64.91
C SER A 10 -42.20 13.96 -63.61
N TYR A 11 -43.37 14.47 -63.20
CA TYR A 11 -43.60 15.16 -61.92
C TYR A 11 -43.04 14.35 -60.75
N VAL A 12 -43.18 13.03 -60.81
CA VAL A 12 -42.66 12.10 -59.80
C VAL A 12 -41.12 12.15 -59.73
N LYS A 13 -40.42 12.18 -60.86
CA LYS A 13 -38.96 12.35 -60.87
C LYS A 13 -38.55 13.71 -60.29
N ARG A 14 -39.22 14.80 -60.69
CA ARG A 14 -38.93 16.14 -60.15
C ARG A 14 -39.20 16.24 -58.65
N SER A 15 -40.28 15.64 -58.18
CA SER A 15 -40.63 15.56 -56.75
C SER A 15 -39.62 14.71 -55.98
N ALA A 16 -39.23 13.55 -56.51
CA ALA A 16 -38.21 12.69 -55.89
C ALA A 16 -36.83 13.38 -55.85
N PHE A 17 -36.41 14.06 -56.93
CA PHE A 17 -35.18 14.86 -56.94
C PHE A 17 -35.26 16.04 -55.96
N LYS A 18 -36.41 16.70 -55.84
CA LYS A 18 -36.62 17.77 -54.85
C LYS A 18 -36.51 17.24 -53.42
N GLN A 19 -37.15 16.11 -53.12
CA GLN A 19 -37.06 15.46 -51.80
C GLN A 19 -35.64 14.96 -51.50
N TYR A 20 -34.94 14.40 -52.48
CA TYR A 20 -33.54 14.02 -52.35
C TYR A 20 -32.66 15.23 -52.08
N PHE A 21 -32.85 16.33 -52.80
CA PHE A 21 -32.12 17.58 -52.58
C PHE A 21 -32.39 18.17 -51.19
N GLU A 22 -33.64 18.15 -50.73
CA GLU A 22 -34.01 18.54 -49.36
C GLU A 22 -33.36 17.65 -48.31
N LEU A 23 -33.28 16.33 -48.54
CA LEU A 23 -32.60 15.39 -47.66
C LEU A 23 -31.09 15.64 -47.61
N VAL A 24 -30.45 15.81 -48.77
CA VAL A 24 -29.02 16.15 -48.85
C VAL A 24 -28.72 17.46 -48.12
N ASN A 25 -29.58 18.47 -48.27
CA ASN A 25 -29.41 19.73 -47.55
C ASN A 25 -29.58 19.56 -46.03
N LYS A 26 -30.54 18.74 -45.58
CA LYS A 26 -30.69 18.39 -44.15
C LYS A 26 -29.48 17.63 -43.63
N MET A 27 -28.95 16.68 -44.39
CA MET A 27 -27.74 15.92 -44.03
C MET A 27 -26.53 16.84 -43.93
N TYR A 28 -26.32 17.73 -44.91
CA TYR A 28 -25.24 18.72 -44.90
C TYR A 28 -25.32 19.65 -43.67
N LEU A 29 -26.52 20.16 -43.35
CA LEU A 29 -26.72 21.00 -42.18
C LEU A 29 -26.44 20.23 -40.87
N PHE A 30 -26.88 18.98 -40.79
CA PHE A 30 -26.62 18.11 -39.64
C PHE A 30 -25.12 17.81 -39.47
N GLU A 31 -24.41 17.47 -40.56
CA GLU A 31 -22.95 17.25 -40.55
C GLU A 31 -22.20 18.50 -40.09
N LYS A 32 -22.59 19.67 -40.60
CA LYS A 32 -22.01 20.96 -40.19
C LYS A 32 -22.24 21.23 -38.70
N GLU A 33 -23.45 21.03 -38.21
CA GLU A 33 -23.78 21.24 -36.79
C GLU A 33 -23.00 20.29 -35.87
N MET A 34 -22.87 19.02 -36.27
CA MET A 34 -22.08 18.03 -35.54
C MET A 34 -20.59 18.39 -35.52
N PHE A 35 -20.04 18.83 -36.66
CA PHE A 35 -18.66 19.29 -36.75
C PHE A 35 -18.41 20.54 -35.90
N ASP A 36 -19.33 21.50 -35.89
CA ASP A 36 -19.24 22.71 -35.06
C ASP A 36 -19.29 22.35 -33.56
N ARG A 37 -20.18 21.42 -33.17
CA ARG A 37 -20.25 20.90 -31.79
C ARG A 37 -18.97 20.18 -31.38
N TYR A 38 -18.45 19.31 -32.24
CA TYR A 38 -17.17 18.63 -32.04
C TYR A 38 -16.03 19.64 -31.87
N THR A 39 -15.95 20.62 -32.76
CA THR A 39 -14.89 21.63 -32.77
C THR A 39 -14.89 22.48 -31.49
N ALA A 40 -16.07 22.89 -31.03
CA ALA A 40 -16.23 23.62 -29.78
C ALA A 40 -15.81 22.78 -28.56
N LYS A 41 -16.26 21.51 -28.50
CA LYS A 41 -15.92 20.58 -27.42
C LYS A 41 -14.42 20.24 -27.42
N GLY A 42 -13.86 19.92 -28.58
CA GLY A 42 -12.47 19.53 -28.74
C GLY A 42 -11.51 20.67 -28.42
N THR A 43 -11.75 21.87 -28.96
CA THR A 43 -10.93 23.05 -28.65
C THR A 43 -10.96 23.38 -27.16
N TYR A 44 -12.13 23.29 -26.53
CA TYR A 44 -12.25 23.47 -25.08
C TYR A 44 -11.46 22.41 -24.30
N MET A 45 -11.63 21.13 -24.63
CA MET A 45 -10.97 20.04 -23.90
C MET A 45 -9.45 20.09 -24.05
N VAL A 46 -8.93 20.32 -25.26
CA VAL A 46 -7.50 20.51 -25.52
C VAL A 46 -6.95 21.66 -24.65
N ASN A 47 -7.56 22.84 -24.73
CA ASN A 47 -7.07 23.99 -23.96
C ASN A 47 -7.13 23.76 -22.44
N ALA A 48 -8.15 23.03 -21.96
CA ALA A 48 -8.26 22.68 -20.55
C ALA A 48 -7.15 21.71 -20.14
N VAL A 49 -7.00 20.59 -20.87
CA VAL A 49 -6.02 19.53 -20.56
C VAL A 49 -4.59 20.05 -20.62
N PHE A 50 -4.21 20.81 -21.66
CA PHE A 50 -2.84 21.31 -21.78
C PHE A 50 -2.43 22.28 -20.67
N ARG A 51 -3.40 22.95 -20.03
CA ARG A 51 -3.18 23.85 -18.89
C ARG A 51 -3.22 23.14 -17.54
N GLN A 52 -3.67 21.88 -17.50
CA GLN A 52 -3.72 21.12 -16.26
C GLN A 52 -2.32 20.70 -15.82
N ASN A 53 -2.12 20.70 -14.50
CA ASN A 53 -0.95 20.11 -13.90
C ASN A 53 -0.95 18.60 -14.15
N ILE A 54 0.24 18.03 -14.30
CA ILE A 54 0.39 16.61 -14.68
C ILE A 54 -0.09 15.64 -13.60
N LEU A 55 -0.08 16.06 -12.32
CA LEU A 55 -0.51 15.26 -11.17
C LEU A 55 -1.65 15.92 -10.39
N CYS A 56 -2.42 15.08 -9.71
CA CYS A 56 -3.43 15.46 -8.73
C CYS A 56 -3.36 14.53 -7.51
N ILE A 57 -3.90 14.98 -6.38
CA ILE A 57 -4.00 14.18 -5.16
C ILE A 57 -5.41 13.59 -5.09
N ARG A 58 -5.50 12.29 -4.80
CA ARG A 58 -6.78 11.60 -4.58
C ARG A 58 -6.80 10.89 -3.24
N ILE A 59 -8.01 10.70 -2.74
CA ILE A 59 -8.30 9.92 -1.54
C ILE A 59 -8.24 8.43 -1.89
N CYS A 60 -7.48 7.67 -1.11
CA CYS A 60 -7.29 6.23 -1.28
C CYS A 60 -8.33 5.41 -0.55
N ASN A 61 -8.67 5.84 0.67
CA ASN A 61 -9.51 5.06 1.56
C ASN A 61 -10.99 5.13 1.13
N PRO A 62 -11.59 4.02 0.66
CA PRO A 62 -12.97 4.01 0.19
C PRO A 62 -13.95 4.31 1.33
N LYS A 63 -13.65 3.88 2.57
CA LYS A 63 -14.48 4.15 3.75
C LYS A 63 -14.46 5.64 4.13
N PHE A 64 -13.33 6.31 3.96
CA PHE A 64 -13.23 7.76 4.16
C PHE A 64 -13.99 8.52 3.07
N PHE A 65 -13.94 8.05 1.83
CA PHE A 65 -14.71 8.60 0.73
C PHE A 65 -16.22 8.39 0.88
N GLU A 66 -16.64 7.22 1.38
CA GLU A 66 -18.02 6.90 1.77
C GLU A 66 -18.45 7.78 2.93
N TYR A 67 -17.66 7.91 3.99
CA TYR A 67 -17.96 8.81 5.12
C TYR A 67 -18.17 10.26 4.68
N ILE A 68 -17.30 10.79 3.80
CA ILE A 68 -17.50 12.12 3.22
C ILE A 68 -18.83 12.18 2.46
N SER A 69 -19.19 11.11 1.75
CA SER A 69 -20.44 11.02 0.98
C SER A 69 -21.69 10.92 1.88
N GLU A 70 -21.66 10.07 2.91
CA GLU A 70 -22.73 9.84 3.89
C GLU A 70 -22.94 11.05 4.82
N SER A 71 -21.86 11.72 5.21
CA SER A 71 -21.91 12.97 5.96
C SER A 71 -22.66 14.07 5.19
N MET A 72 -22.66 14.02 3.85
CA MET A 72 -23.48 14.92 3.04
C MET A 72 -24.96 14.52 3.03
N GLU A 73 -25.28 13.23 3.01
CA GLU A 73 -26.67 12.74 2.97
C GLU A 73 -27.40 13.00 4.30
N THR A 74 -26.72 12.79 5.42
CA THR A 74 -27.21 13.12 6.77
C THR A 74 -27.44 14.63 6.96
N LEU A 75 -26.63 15.48 6.32
CA LEU A 75 -26.84 16.93 6.33
C LEU A 75 -27.92 17.40 5.35
N ARG A 76 -28.10 16.74 4.19
CA ARG A 76 -29.25 17.00 3.29
C ARG A 76 -30.58 16.60 3.93
N SER A 77 -30.62 15.49 4.67
CA SER A 77 -31.81 15.07 5.41
C SER A 77 -32.08 15.94 6.65
N THR A 78 -31.03 16.42 7.33
CA THR A 78 -31.18 17.40 8.42
C THR A 78 -31.65 18.75 7.91
N ARG A 79 -31.13 19.24 6.76
CA ARG A 79 -31.55 20.50 6.14
C ARG A 79 -33.01 20.44 5.66
N ARG A 80 -33.44 19.32 5.07
CA ARG A 80 -34.85 19.06 4.75
C ARG A 80 -35.73 18.98 6.00
N ARG A 81 -35.26 18.38 7.09
CA ARG A 81 -35.99 18.35 8.38
C ARG A 81 -36.10 19.72 9.05
N THR A 82 -35.11 20.60 8.91
CA THR A 82 -35.21 21.97 9.41
C THR A 82 -36.11 22.86 8.56
N GLU A 83 -36.25 22.57 7.26
CA GLU A 83 -37.19 23.26 6.37
C GLU A 83 -38.65 22.79 6.59
N ASP A 84 -38.87 21.53 7.00
CA ASP A 84 -40.22 20.99 7.31
C ASP A 84 -40.74 21.31 8.73
N VAL A 85 -39.91 21.86 9.64
CA VAL A 85 -40.31 22.14 11.04
C VAL A 85 -40.38 23.65 11.35
N GLY A 86 -40.07 24.51 10.39
CA GLY A 86 -40.12 25.95 10.58
C GLY A 86 -40.49 26.73 9.33
N ASP A 87 -41.77 26.74 8.98
CA ASP A 87 -42.49 27.97 8.59
C ASP A 87 -43.96 27.66 8.24
N GLY A 88 -44.77 27.62 9.29
CA GLY A 88 -46.22 27.78 9.21
C GLY A 88 -46.64 29.15 9.73
N ALA A 89 -46.08 30.24 9.21
CA ALA A 89 -46.60 31.59 9.41
C ALA A 89 -46.03 32.59 8.40
N ASN A 90 -46.91 33.43 7.85
CA ASN A 90 -46.64 34.64 7.06
C ASN A 90 -46.31 34.49 5.57
N LEU A 91 -47.34 34.11 4.82
CA LEU A 91 -47.61 34.67 3.50
C LEU A 91 -48.23 36.08 3.63
N GLN A 92 -47.43 37.15 3.46
CA GLN A 92 -47.78 38.33 2.65
C GLN A 92 -46.74 39.48 2.74
N GLN A 93 -46.31 39.90 1.55
CA GLN A 93 -45.89 41.26 1.13
C GLN A 93 -44.65 41.91 1.77
N SER A 94 -43.56 41.96 1.00
CA SER A 94 -42.86 43.21 0.66
C SER A 94 -42.14 43.00 -0.69
N ALA A 95 -42.69 43.58 -1.76
CA ALA A 95 -42.38 44.90 -2.31
C ALA A 95 -41.12 44.88 -3.20
N ASN A 96 -41.37 45.13 -4.49
CA ASN A 96 -40.39 45.51 -5.50
C ASN A 96 -39.38 46.51 -4.91
N VAL A 97 -38.11 46.09 -4.82
CA VAL A 97 -36.99 47.02 -4.86
C VAL A 97 -36.40 46.89 -6.26
N GLU A 98 -36.81 47.81 -7.13
CA GLU A 98 -36.11 48.09 -8.37
C GLU A 98 -34.69 48.52 -8.01
N THR A 99 -33.73 47.60 -8.08
CA THR A 99 -32.31 47.96 -8.15
C THR A 99 -32.02 48.39 -9.58
N GLY A 100 -32.39 49.63 -9.89
CA GLY A 100 -32.00 50.34 -11.09
C GLY A 100 -30.49 50.51 -11.13
N PHE A 101 -29.79 49.54 -11.74
CA PHE A 101 -28.49 49.76 -12.38
C PHE A 101 -28.27 48.65 -13.42
N VAL A 102 -29.02 48.70 -14.54
CA VAL A 102 -28.68 47.92 -15.73
C VAL A 102 -27.39 48.51 -16.30
N ARG A 103 -26.23 48.01 -15.87
CA ARG A 103 -24.97 48.27 -16.56
C ARG A 103 -25.14 47.78 -17.99
N ARG A 104 -25.06 48.69 -18.97
CA ARG A 104 -25.04 48.33 -20.40
C ARG A 104 -23.99 47.23 -20.57
N ILE A 105 -24.44 46.03 -20.88
CA ILE A 105 -23.56 44.90 -21.16
C ILE A 105 -22.83 45.27 -22.46
N THR A 106 -21.65 45.85 -22.33
CA THR A 106 -20.84 46.22 -23.49
C THR A 106 -20.42 44.96 -24.22
N LYS A 107 -20.20 45.04 -25.54
CA LYS A 107 -19.65 43.91 -26.32
C LYS A 107 -18.38 43.36 -25.65
N PHE A 108 -17.59 44.21 -25.02
CA PHE A 108 -16.42 43.83 -24.22
C PHE A 108 -16.77 43.00 -22.97
N THR A 109 -17.83 43.32 -22.24
CA THR A 109 -18.32 42.49 -21.13
C THR A 109 -18.82 41.14 -21.64
N VAL A 110 -19.52 41.10 -22.78
CA VAL A 110 -19.93 39.84 -23.42
C VAL A 110 -18.72 39.01 -23.82
N TYR A 111 -17.73 39.60 -24.50
CA TYR A 111 -16.48 38.92 -24.88
C TYR A 111 -15.67 38.51 -23.65
N ALA A 112 -15.60 39.33 -22.60
CA ALA A 112 -14.92 38.98 -21.36
C ALA A 112 -15.65 37.85 -20.64
N THR A 113 -16.98 37.85 -20.59
CA THR A 113 -17.77 36.73 -20.03
C THR A 113 -17.74 35.50 -20.91
N LEU A 114 -17.63 35.63 -22.24
CA LEU A 114 -17.46 34.51 -23.17
C LEU A 114 -16.06 33.94 -23.04
N VAL A 115 -15.03 34.77 -22.95
CA VAL A 115 -13.65 34.35 -22.68
C VAL A 115 -13.58 33.73 -21.30
N GLN A 116 -14.18 34.32 -20.26
CA GLN A 116 -14.31 33.72 -18.93
C GLN A 116 -15.10 32.41 -18.99
N TRP A 117 -16.15 32.30 -19.80
CA TRP A 117 -16.94 31.08 -19.94
C TRP A 117 -16.21 30.02 -20.79
N LEU A 118 -15.37 30.42 -21.74
CA LEU A 118 -14.58 29.54 -22.62
C LEU A 118 -13.27 29.09 -21.95
N VAL A 119 -12.68 29.96 -21.13
CA VAL A 119 -11.46 29.76 -20.35
C VAL A 119 -11.77 29.16 -18.98
N CYS A 120 -12.93 29.45 -18.39
CA CYS A 120 -13.35 29.00 -17.07
C CYS A 120 -14.70 28.26 -17.09
N ARG A 121 -15.12 27.63 -18.20
CA ARG A 121 -16.19 26.61 -18.13
C ARG A 121 -15.74 25.64 -17.04
N PRO A 122 -16.49 25.48 -15.94
CA PRO A 122 -16.06 24.62 -14.86
C PRO A 122 -15.87 23.24 -15.48
N HIS A 123 -14.66 22.74 -15.32
CA HIS A 123 -14.30 21.38 -15.67
C HIS A 123 -15.36 20.43 -15.07
N LYS A 124 -15.48 19.19 -15.56
CA LYS A 124 -15.98 18.14 -14.67
C LYS A 124 -14.96 18.05 -13.54
N GLU A 125 -15.10 18.88 -12.51
CA GLU A 125 -14.19 18.93 -11.37
C GLU A 125 -14.12 17.49 -10.84
N ASN A 126 -12.91 17.05 -10.49
CA ASN A 126 -12.73 15.71 -9.94
C ASN A 126 -13.78 15.49 -8.85
N ILE A 127 -14.50 14.36 -8.92
CA ILE A 127 -15.61 14.05 -8.00
C ILE A 127 -15.14 14.20 -6.53
N HIS A 128 -13.89 13.84 -6.25
CA HIS A 128 -13.24 14.02 -4.96
C HIS A 128 -13.15 15.48 -4.50
N ILE A 129 -12.83 16.40 -5.41
CA ILE A 129 -12.69 17.84 -5.13
C ILE A 129 -14.04 18.49 -4.90
N GLN A 130 -15.04 18.14 -5.71
CA GLN A 130 -16.42 18.63 -5.50
C GLN A 130 -16.96 18.20 -4.14
N LYS A 131 -16.76 16.92 -3.80
CA LYS A 131 -17.13 16.36 -2.50
C LYS A 131 -16.35 17.00 -1.35
N ALA A 132 -15.05 17.24 -1.52
CA ALA A 132 -14.24 17.94 -0.51
C ALA A 132 -14.71 19.39 -0.29
N ARG A 133 -14.96 20.17 -1.35
CA ARG A 133 -15.45 21.56 -1.25
C ARG A 133 -16.81 21.65 -0.59
N THR A 134 -17.71 20.72 -0.90
CA THR A 134 -19.05 20.66 -0.30
C THR A 134 -18.98 20.24 1.16
N PHE A 135 -18.14 19.26 1.51
CA PHE A 135 -17.88 18.87 2.89
C PHE A 135 -17.30 20.01 3.73
N ILE A 136 -16.32 20.77 3.21
CA ILE A 136 -15.75 21.94 3.89
C ILE A 136 -16.84 22.98 4.20
N LYS A 137 -17.70 23.30 3.23
CA LYS A 137 -18.81 24.24 3.43
C LYS A 137 -19.79 23.75 4.50
N ALA A 138 -20.08 22.45 4.49
CA ALA A 138 -21.03 21.84 5.42
C ALA A 138 -20.48 21.79 6.85
N VAL A 139 -19.21 21.39 7.03
CA VAL A 139 -18.58 21.26 8.35
C VAL A 139 -18.23 22.62 8.96
N LYS A 140 -17.80 23.61 8.15
CA LYS A 140 -17.57 25.00 8.65
C LYS A 140 -18.83 25.68 9.19
N SER A 141 -20.01 25.20 8.80
CA SER A 141 -21.29 25.71 9.32
C SER A 141 -21.68 25.13 10.69
N LYS A 142 -21.00 24.06 11.15
CA LYS A 142 -21.30 23.35 12.40
C LYS A 142 -20.45 23.89 13.55
N LYS A 143 -21.09 24.28 14.66
CA LYS A 143 -20.44 24.95 15.81
C LYS A 143 -19.67 23.99 16.74
N ASN A 144 -20.08 22.72 16.81
CA ASN A 144 -19.44 21.66 17.61
C ASN A 144 -18.91 20.56 16.67
N MET A 145 -17.59 20.40 16.61
CA MET A 145 -16.90 19.54 15.64
C MET A 145 -16.23 18.35 16.34
N THR A 146 -16.55 17.14 15.91
CA THR A 146 -15.92 15.89 16.40
C THR A 146 -14.45 15.84 15.95
N GLU A 147 -13.56 15.14 16.70
CA GLU A 147 -12.14 15.00 16.31
C GLU A 147 -11.96 14.36 14.92
N LYS A 148 -12.80 13.39 14.56
CA LYS A 148 -12.84 12.80 13.22
C LYS A 148 -13.28 13.81 12.14
N GLU A 149 -14.17 14.75 12.46
CA GLU A 149 -14.59 15.81 11.52
C GLU A 149 -13.46 16.84 11.34
N LYS A 150 -12.69 17.15 12.40
CA LYS A 150 -11.50 18.00 12.35
C LYS A 150 -10.39 17.42 11.47
N SER A 151 -10.08 16.13 11.63
CA SER A 151 -9.08 15.46 10.78
C SER A 151 -9.54 15.37 9.32
N SER A 152 -10.81 15.02 9.09
CA SER A 152 -11.42 14.98 7.75
C SER A 152 -11.42 16.34 7.06
N LEU A 153 -11.72 17.42 7.81
CA LEU A 153 -11.70 18.79 7.30
C LEU A 153 -10.29 19.19 6.85
N LYS A 154 -9.26 18.85 7.64
CA LYS A 154 -7.86 19.13 7.30
C LYS A 154 -7.44 18.43 6.01
N ILE A 155 -7.84 17.17 5.82
CA ILE A 155 -7.59 16.41 4.58
C ILE A 155 -8.29 17.05 3.39
N CYS A 156 -9.57 17.42 3.53
CA CYS A 156 -10.33 18.07 2.46
C CYS A 156 -9.75 19.45 2.10
N GLU A 157 -9.34 20.25 3.08
CA GLU A 157 -8.71 21.55 2.85
C GLU A 157 -7.36 21.42 2.15
N LEU A 158 -6.54 20.43 2.53
CA LEU A 158 -5.28 20.13 1.85
C LEU A 158 -5.54 19.79 0.38
N LEU A 159 -6.49 18.91 0.12
CA LEU A 159 -6.83 18.47 -1.24
C LEU A 159 -7.30 19.65 -2.11
N VAL A 160 -8.14 20.53 -1.57
CA VAL A 160 -8.62 21.72 -2.29
C VAL A 160 -7.51 22.75 -2.50
N ARG A 161 -6.65 23.01 -1.50
CA ARG A 161 -5.51 23.93 -1.65
C ARG A 161 -4.48 23.42 -2.65
N ALA A 162 -4.21 22.11 -2.65
CA ALA A 162 -3.28 21.48 -3.60
C ALA A 162 -3.76 21.59 -5.05
N GLU A 163 -5.07 21.51 -5.30
CA GLU A 163 -5.62 21.71 -6.64
C GLU A 163 -5.65 23.19 -7.05
N GLN A 164 -6.09 24.07 -6.15
CA GLN A 164 -6.23 25.50 -6.45
C GLN A 164 -4.88 26.20 -6.63
N GLN A 165 -3.79 25.60 -6.11
CA GLN A 165 -2.45 26.20 -6.07
C GLN A 165 -2.50 27.63 -5.49
N ASP A 166 -3.44 27.88 -4.59
CA ASP A 166 -3.69 29.20 -4.02
C ASP A 166 -2.50 29.60 -3.14
N GLY A 167 -1.79 30.65 -3.53
CA GLY A 167 -0.56 31.12 -2.86
C GLY A 167 0.72 30.33 -3.16
N LEU A 168 0.75 29.41 -4.15
CA LEU A 168 1.89 28.50 -4.42
C LEU A 168 2.38 27.79 -3.14
N PRO A 169 1.52 27.00 -2.49
CA PRO A 169 1.83 26.48 -1.17
C PRO A 169 2.99 25.48 -1.27
N THR A 170 3.99 25.67 -0.40
CA THR A 170 5.09 24.71 -0.26
C THR A 170 4.57 23.39 0.30
N TRP A 171 5.26 22.27 0.01
CA TRP A 171 4.85 20.97 0.56
C TRP A 171 4.78 20.98 2.10
N ARG A 172 5.69 21.74 2.73
CA ARG A 172 5.71 21.99 4.18
C ARG A 172 4.46 22.73 4.67
N GLU A 173 3.91 23.67 3.91
CA GLU A 173 2.66 24.36 4.28
C GLU A 173 1.42 23.47 4.10
N LEU A 174 1.43 22.59 3.09
CA LEU A 174 0.30 21.69 2.82
C LEU A 174 0.23 20.53 3.81
N VAL A 175 1.35 19.84 4.01
CA VAL A 175 1.40 18.53 4.67
C VAL A 175 2.09 18.64 6.05
N GLY A 176 2.85 19.71 6.29
CA GLY A 176 3.62 19.90 7.53
C GLY A 176 4.82 18.96 7.58
N ASP A 177 5.07 18.37 8.75
CA ASP A 177 6.07 17.31 8.93
C ASP A 177 5.48 15.90 8.73
N ARG A 178 4.27 15.81 8.18
CA ARG A 178 3.58 14.54 7.86
C ARG A 178 3.88 14.09 6.44
N ILE A 179 3.57 12.83 6.17
CA ILE A 179 3.70 12.19 4.86
C ILE A 179 2.31 11.90 4.32
N LEU A 180 2.17 11.77 3.01
CA LEU A 180 0.88 11.70 2.34
C LEU A 180 0.06 10.46 2.75
N ILE A 181 0.75 9.35 3.01
CA ILE A 181 0.14 8.09 3.49
C ILE A 181 -0.58 8.25 4.84
N GLU A 182 -0.12 9.14 5.74
CA GLU A 182 -0.78 9.39 7.03
C GLU A 182 -2.16 10.07 6.88
N PHE A 183 -2.44 10.61 5.69
CA PHE A 183 -3.71 11.24 5.35
C PHE A 183 -4.61 10.35 4.48
N ASP A 184 -4.22 9.09 4.22
CA ASP A 184 -4.89 8.19 3.27
C ASP A 184 -5.03 8.80 1.86
N LEU A 185 -4.00 9.52 1.42
CA LEU A 185 -3.94 10.19 0.11
C LEU A 185 -2.85 9.57 -0.78
N GLN A 186 -3.05 9.61 -2.10
CA GLN A 186 -2.09 9.16 -3.12
C GLN A 186 -2.01 10.15 -4.28
N PHE A 187 -0.87 10.14 -4.96
CA PHE A 187 -0.69 10.84 -6.23
C PHE A 187 -1.34 10.06 -7.38
N ARG A 188 -1.99 10.78 -8.28
CA ARG A 188 -2.57 10.25 -9.51
C ARG A 188 -2.29 11.18 -10.67
N VAL A 189 -2.14 10.58 -11.85
CA VAL A 189 -1.99 11.32 -13.11
C VAL A 189 -3.29 12.05 -13.42
N ASN A 190 -3.18 13.35 -13.70
CA ASN A 190 -4.31 14.22 -13.97
C ASN A 190 -4.52 14.35 -15.48
N LEU A 191 -4.88 13.24 -16.13
CA LEU A 191 -5.22 13.20 -17.54
C LEU A 191 -6.43 12.28 -17.77
N SER A 192 -7.43 12.80 -18.47
CA SER A 192 -8.56 12.00 -18.95
C SER A 192 -8.23 11.42 -20.33
N ARG A 193 -8.46 10.11 -20.54
CA ARG A 193 -8.26 9.45 -21.83
C ARG A 193 -9.18 9.97 -22.94
N GLU A 194 -10.27 10.66 -22.57
CA GLU A 194 -11.19 11.34 -23.49
C GLU A 194 -10.46 12.29 -24.47
N ILE A 195 -9.30 12.85 -24.08
CA ILE A 195 -8.51 13.73 -24.96
C ILE A 195 -7.99 12.99 -26.19
N PHE A 196 -7.57 11.73 -26.05
CA PHE A 196 -7.03 10.94 -27.15
C PHE A 196 -8.13 10.51 -28.12
N GLU A 197 -9.34 10.27 -27.61
CA GLU A 197 -10.53 10.03 -28.45
C GLU A 197 -10.83 11.26 -29.30
N ILE A 198 -10.85 12.46 -28.71
CA ILE A 198 -11.03 13.70 -29.47
C ILE A 198 -9.91 13.89 -30.49
N MET A 199 -8.65 13.67 -30.12
CA MET A 199 -7.54 13.79 -31.08
C MET A 199 -7.68 12.80 -32.23
N PHE A 200 -8.13 11.58 -31.97
CA PHE A 200 -8.38 10.56 -32.98
C PHE A 200 -9.56 10.93 -33.89
N GLU A 201 -10.69 11.36 -33.32
CA GLU A 201 -11.84 11.90 -34.06
C GLU A 201 -11.40 13.06 -34.98
N GLY A 202 -10.54 13.94 -34.48
CA GLY A 202 -9.99 15.05 -35.26
C GLY A 202 -9.14 14.60 -36.45
N GLN A 203 -8.33 13.55 -36.29
CA GLN A 203 -7.58 12.94 -37.39
C GLN A 203 -8.53 12.42 -38.48
N GLN A 204 -9.66 11.81 -38.09
CA GLN A 204 -10.67 11.34 -39.05
C GLN A 204 -11.33 12.51 -39.79
N PHE A 205 -11.68 13.59 -39.09
CA PHE A 205 -12.23 14.78 -39.76
C PHE A 205 -11.26 15.40 -40.77
N GLU A 206 -9.95 15.42 -40.47
CA GLU A 206 -8.93 15.89 -41.43
C GLU A 206 -8.86 14.97 -42.65
N HIS A 207 -8.96 13.65 -42.45
CA HIS A 207 -9.01 12.67 -43.54
C HIS A 207 -10.24 12.84 -44.45
N PHE A 208 -11.40 13.17 -43.88
CA PHE A 208 -12.62 13.46 -44.63
C PHE A 208 -12.62 14.85 -45.31
N GLY A 209 -11.54 15.63 -45.18
CA GLY A 209 -11.38 16.93 -45.84
C GLY A 209 -11.95 18.12 -45.08
N TYR A 210 -12.32 17.96 -43.80
CA TYR A 210 -12.76 19.07 -42.96
C TYR A 210 -11.57 19.91 -42.47
N VAL A 211 -11.76 21.23 -42.42
CA VAL A 211 -10.73 22.16 -41.95
C VAL A 211 -10.82 22.29 -40.43
N LEU A 212 -9.91 21.63 -39.72
CA LEU A 212 -9.81 21.76 -38.26
C LEU A 212 -9.20 23.11 -37.83
N PRO A 213 -9.60 23.66 -36.67
CA PRO A 213 -8.90 24.77 -36.04
C PRO A 213 -7.46 24.43 -35.70
N ASN A 214 -6.60 25.44 -35.73
CA ASN A 214 -5.17 25.28 -35.46
C ASN A 214 -4.87 24.67 -34.08
N VAL A 215 -5.65 25.00 -33.05
CA VAL A 215 -5.49 24.44 -31.70
C VAL A 215 -5.61 22.92 -31.70
N LEU A 216 -6.62 22.38 -32.39
CA LEU A 216 -6.83 20.95 -32.51
C LEU A 216 -5.74 20.31 -33.38
N ARG A 217 -5.38 20.93 -34.51
CA ARG A 217 -4.31 20.41 -35.39
C ARG A 217 -2.97 20.32 -34.65
N THR A 218 -2.55 21.38 -33.96
CA THR A 218 -1.30 21.37 -33.17
C THR A 218 -1.34 20.34 -32.04
N ALA A 219 -2.49 20.17 -31.38
CA ALA A 219 -2.66 19.13 -30.38
C ALA A 219 -2.48 17.74 -30.99
N ILE A 220 -3.17 17.45 -32.10
CA ILE A 220 -3.07 16.17 -32.84
C ILE A 220 -1.61 15.87 -33.24
N MET A 221 -0.86 16.87 -33.72
CA MET A 221 0.57 16.72 -34.03
C MET A 221 1.42 16.38 -32.80
N LYS A 222 1.01 16.79 -31.59
CA LYS A 222 1.67 16.47 -30.33
C LYS A 222 1.13 15.19 -29.66
N LYS A 223 0.22 14.45 -30.29
CA LYS A 223 -0.44 13.27 -29.68
C LYS A 223 0.55 12.25 -29.14
N GLU A 224 1.57 11.89 -29.93
CA GLU A 224 2.57 10.89 -29.54
C GLU A 224 3.43 11.37 -28.36
N MET A 225 3.84 12.64 -28.37
CA MET A 225 4.57 13.25 -27.27
C MET A 225 3.74 13.23 -25.98
N LEU A 226 2.47 13.66 -26.04
CA LEU A 226 1.56 13.64 -24.90
C LEU A 226 1.34 12.22 -24.37
N PHE A 227 1.23 11.23 -25.26
CA PHE A 227 1.07 9.83 -24.87
C PHE A 227 2.32 9.30 -24.15
N ASN A 228 3.51 9.56 -24.69
CA ASN A 228 4.77 9.14 -24.08
C ASN A 228 4.99 9.82 -22.71
N ASP A 229 4.67 11.12 -22.60
CA ASP A 229 4.73 11.85 -21.34
C ASP A 229 3.74 11.26 -20.32
N TYR A 230 2.51 10.95 -20.75
CA TYR A 230 1.51 10.31 -19.89
C TYR A 230 1.96 8.94 -19.38
N GLU A 231 2.48 8.09 -20.26
CA GLU A 231 2.96 6.76 -19.90
C GLU A 231 4.15 6.84 -18.93
N ALA A 232 5.11 7.74 -19.19
CA ALA A 232 6.25 7.96 -18.32
C ALA A 232 5.83 8.41 -16.92
N VAL A 233 4.93 9.40 -16.82
CA VAL A 233 4.42 9.90 -15.53
C VAL A 233 3.62 8.80 -14.81
N SER A 234 2.74 8.07 -15.52
CA SER A 234 1.96 6.98 -14.92
C SER A 234 2.88 5.91 -14.34
N ASN A 235 3.84 5.42 -15.11
CA ASN A 235 4.75 4.35 -14.67
C ASN A 235 5.56 4.76 -13.42
N VAL A 236 6.05 6.00 -13.36
CA VAL A 236 6.79 6.50 -12.19
C VAL A 236 5.89 6.58 -10.95
N ILE A 237 4.67 7.10 -11.09
CA ILE A 237 3.73 7.24 -9.97
C ILE A 237 3.16 5.90 -9.52
N ASP A 238 2.86 5.00 -10.45
CA ASP A 238 2.37 3.66 -10.14
C ASP A 238 3.45 2.84 -9.41
N ARG A 239 4.73 2.99 -9.78
CA ARG A 239 5.85 2.41 -9.01
C ARG A 239 5.97 2.98 -7.60
N TYR A 240 5.78 4.29 -7.43
CA TYR A 240 5.78 4.90 -6.10
C TYR A 240 4.61 4.40 -5.25
N ASN A 241 3.39 4.41 -5.79
CA ASN A 241 2.20 3.94 -5.06
C ASN A 241 2.32 2.45 -4.70
N ALA A 242 2.83 1.61 -5.60
CA ALA A 242 3.08 0.19 -5.32
C ALA A 242 4.15 -0.03 -4.23
N LEU A 243 5.18 0.83 -4.18
CA LEU A 243 6.16 0.81 -3.07
C LEU A 243 5.48 1.16 -1.75
N ILE A 244 4.64 2.20 -1.74
CA ILE A 244 3.90 2.63 -0.53
C ILE A 244 2.95 1.54 -0.03
N ASP A 245 2.20 0.90 -0.92
CA ASP A 245 1.24 -0.15 -0.57
C ASP A 245 1.91 -1.41 0.01
N GLY A 246 3.20 -1.62 -0.27
CA GLY A 246 3.99 -2.73 0.27
C GLY A 246 4.66 -2.48 1.63
N LEU A 247 4.60 -1.26 2.18
CA LEU A 247 5.28 -0.90 3.42
C LEU A 247 4.43 -1.17 4.66
N VAL A 248 5.08 -1.69 5.71
CA VAL A 248 4.45 -1.86 7.04
C VAL A 248 4.57 -0.55 7.83
N LEU A 249 3.64 -0.30 8.77
CA LEU A 249 3.62 0.92 9.60
C LEU A 249 4.97 1.22 10.29
N SER A 250 5.67 0.19 10.77
CA SER A 250 7.00 0.34 11.37
C SER A 250 8.04 0.84 10.36
N GLU A 251 7.97 0.36 9.12
CA GLU A 251 8.86 0.74 8.02
C GLU A 251 8.58 2.17 7.56
N VAL A 252 7.30 2.54 7.47
CA VAL A 252 6.86 3.92 7.16
C VAL A 252 7.43 4.92 8.16
N ASN A 253 7.43 4.59 9.46
CA ASN A 253 7.90 5.51 10.51
C ASN A 253 9.38 5.88 10.38
N PHE A 254 10.26 4.91 10.13
CA PHE A 254 11.69 5.22 10.02
C PHE A 254 12.11 5.62 8.59
N LEU A 255 11.32 5.29 7.55
CA LEU A 255 11.51 5.79 6.19
C LEU A 255 10.91 7.20 5.96
N ARG A 256 10.23 7.76 6.95
CA ARG A 256 9.49 9.04 6.87
C ARG A 256 10.27 10.14 6.15
N ASP A 257 11.53 10.37 6.52
CA ASP A 257 12.35 11.43 5.92
C ASP A 257 12.58 11.18 4.42
N HIS A 258 12.91 9.94 4.05
CA HIS A 258 13.16 9.55 2.66
C HIS A 258 11.89 9.63 1.81
N LEU A 259 10.74 9.24 2.39
CA LEU A 259 9.44 9.37 1.76
C LEU A 259 9.09 10.85 1.55
N TYR A 260 9.30 11.68 2.57
CA TYR A 260 9.02 13.12 2.50
C TYR A 260 9.89 13.84 1.46
N GLU A 261 11.18 13.52 1.37
CA GLU A 261 12.06 14.04 0.30
C GLU A 261 11.58 13.65 -1.10
N THR A 262 11.10 12.42 -1.25
CA THR A 262 10.55 11.93 -2.52
C THR A 262 9.24 12.63 -2.87
N GLU A 263 8.35 12.82 -1.89
CA GLU A 263 7.09 13.55 -2.04
C GLU A 263 7.31 15.01 -2.43
N ILE A 264 8.34 15.69 -1.91
CA ILE A 264 8.68 17.07 -2.32
C ILE A 264 8.96 17.14 -3.83
N VAL A 265 9.72 16.19 -4.37
CA VAL A 265 10.00 16.18 -5.81
C VAL A 265 8.73 15.88 -6.59
N ILE A 266 7.94 14.89 -6.18
CA ILE A 266 6.66 14.55 -6.83
C ILE A 266 5.69 15.74 -6.79
N GLN A 267 5.66 16.51 -5.70
CA GLN A 267 4.81 17.70 -5.52
C GLN A 267 5.03 18.73 -6.63
N THR A 268 6.24 18.83 -7.18
CA THR A 268 6.47 19.75 -8.31
C THR A 268 5.61 19.42 -9.53
N GLY A 269 5.18 18.17 -9.71
CA GLY A 269 4.23 17.76 -10.75
C GLY A 269 2.78 18.21 -10.50
N ILE A 270 2.44 18.62 -9.28
CA ILE A 270 1.09 19.10 -8.92
C ILE A 270 0.95 20.59 -9.15
N GLY A 271 2.06 21.35 -9.22
CA GLY A 271 2.02 22.81 -9.33
C GLY A 271 2.91 23.45 -10.40
N ARG A 272 4.06 22.85 -10.74
CA ARG A 272 5.04 23.46 -11.67
C ARG A 272 4.98 22.91 -13.09
N TYR A 273 4.58 21.66 -13.25
CA TYR A 273 4.52 21.00 -14.55
C TYR A 273 3.08 20.89 -15.03
N THR A 274 2.83 21.35 -16.25
CA THR A 274 1.57 21.16 -16.98
C THR A 274 1.79 20.25 -18.17
N TRP A 275 0.73 19.74 -18.80
CA TRP A 275 0.83 18.94 -20.03
C TRP A 275 1.38 19.72 -21.25
N GLN A 276 1.61 21.03 -21.12
CA GLN A 276 2.32 21.86 -22.09
C GLN A 276 3.85 21.92 -21.83
N SER A 277 4.33 21.47 -20.67
CA SER A 277 5.73 21.54 -20.28
C SER A 277 6.61 20.59 -21.09
N PHE A 278 7.79 21.04 -21.53
CA PHE A 278 8.72 20.24 -22.35
C PHE A 278 9.66 19.34 -21.54
N ASN A 279 9.78 19.53 -20.22
CA ASN A 279 10.74 18.84 -19.35
C ASN A 279 10.10 17.75 -18.48
N ILE A 280 8.96 17.19 -18.89
CA ILE A 280 8.23 16.15 -18.13
C ILE A 280 9.09 14.89 -17.98
N LEU A 281 9.80 14.46 -19.03
CA LEU A 281 10.68 13.30 -18.96
C LEU A 281 11.82 13.45 -17.94
N LYS A 282 12.47 14.62 -17.88
CA LYS A 282 13.53 14.92 -16.88
C LYS A 282 12.98 14.91 -15.45
N PHE A 283 11.75 15.40 -15.28
CA PHE A 283 11.04 15.29 -14.01
C PHE A 283 10.83 13.82 -13.63
N CYS A 284 10.34 12.99 -14.56
CA CYS A 284 10.17 11.55 -14.35
C CYS A 284 11.49 10.85 -14.00
N GLU A 285 12.60 11.20 -14.65
CA GLU A 285 13.94 10.67 -14.33
C GLU A 285 14.37 11.04 -12.90
N SER A 286 14.13 12.27 -12.49
CA SER A 286 14.47 12.78 -11.16
C SER A 286 13.69 12.03 -10.07
N VAL A 287 12.37 11.90 -10.24
CA VAL A 287 11.51 11.14 -9.33
C VAL A 287 11.89 9.66 -9.32
N ASN A 288 12.11 9.06 -10.48
CA ASN A 288 12.49 7.65 -10.61
C ASN A 288 13.84 7.35 -9.95
N THR A 289 14.79 8.30 -9.96
CA THR A 289 16.07 8.15 -9.25
C THR A 289 15.86 8.03 -7.74
N LEU A 290 14.97 8.85 -7.16
CA LEU A 290 14.61 8.77 -5.74
C LEU A 290 13.84 7.48 -5.42
N ILE A 291 12.89 7.09 -6.28
CA ILE A 291 12.17 5.82 -6.13
C ILE A 291 13.13 4.63 -6.15
N ARG A 292 14.12 4.59 -7.04
CA ARG A 292 15.12 3.50 -7.06
C ARG A 292 15.95 3.45 -5.78
N LYS A 293 16.33 4.60 -5.21
CA LYS A 293 17.00 4.66 -3.91
C LYS A 293 16.11 4.10 -2.80
N LEU A 294 14.84 4.51 -2.75
CA LEU A 294 13.85 3.97 -1.82
C LEU A 294 13.68 2.45 -1.98
N ILE A 295 13.49 1.96 -3.21
CA ILE A 295 13.37 0.51 -3.50
C ILE A 295 14.61 -0.24 -3.00
N SER A 296 15.81 0.30 -3.23
CA SER A 296 17.05 -0.31 -2.74
C SER A 296 17.08 -0.40 -1.21
N ILE A 297 16.70 0.67 -0.51
CA ILE A 297 16.62 0.68 0.95
C ILE A 297 15.58 -0.34 1.45
N VAL A 298 14.38 -0.34 0.86
CA VAL A 298 13.30 -1.29 1.18
C VAL A 298 13.73 -2.73 0.91
N SER A 299 14.43 -3.01 -0.18
CA SER A 299 14.97 -4.34 -0.47
C SER A 299 15.99 -4.78 0.59
N GLN A 300 16.84 -3.88 1.06
CA GLN A 300 17.84 -4.17 2.10
C GLN A 300 17.17 -4.40 3.47
N ILE A 301 16.12 -3.65 3.79
CA ILE A 301 15.28 -3.88 4.97
C ILE A 301 14.65 -5.27 4.90
N ASN A 302 14.07 -5.63 3.77
CA ASN A 302 13.48 -6.95 3.55
C ASN A 302 14.52 -8.08 3.70
N PHE A 303 15.73 -7.89 3.15
CA PHE A 303 16.82 -8.85 3.32
C PHE A 303 17.20 -9.04 4.79
N ILE A 304 17.37 -7.94 5.54
CA ILE A 304 17.68 -7.98 6.96
C ILE A 304 16.54 -8.63 7.77
N ARG A 305 15.29 -8.32 7.44
CA ARG A 305 14.12 -8.94 8.05
C ARG A 305 14.11 -10.45 7.84
N LEU A 306 14.41 -10.91 6.62
CA LEU A 306 14.50 -12.33 6.30
C LEU A 306 15.71 -13.01 6.97
N ASP A 307 16.85 -12.33 7.07
CA ASP A 307 18.03 -12.82 7.79
C ASP A 307 17.74 -13.01 9.29
N ILE A 308 17.17 -12.01 9.96
CA ILE A 308 16.80 -12.13 11.38
C ILE A 308 15.77 -13.25 11.55
N LYS A 309 14.76 -13.31 10.69
CA LYS A 309 13.76 -14.38 10.74
C LYS A 309 14.38 -15.76 10.53
N SER A 310 15.28 -15.92 9.57
CA SER A 310 15.96 -17.20 9.32
C SER A 310 16.81 -17.65 10.51
N ARG A 311 17.45 -16.72 11.23
CA ARG A 311 18.22 -17.03 12.45
C ARG A 311 17.33 -17.49 13.60
N ILE A 312 16.13 -16.94 13.69
CA ILE A 312 15.11 -17.34 14.66
C ILE A 312 14.52 -18.71 14.26
N ASP A 313 14.18 -18.91 12.97
CA ASP A 313 13.55 -20.14 12.48
C ASP A 313 14.51 -21.36 12.51
N GLN A 314 15.83 -21.16 12.33
CA GLN A 314 16.84 -22.21 12.50
C GLN A 314 16.74 -22.90 13.87
N GLU A 315 16.37 -22.13 14.90
CA GLU A 315 16.20 -22.62 16.27
C GLU A 315 15.00 -23.57 16.42
N SER A 316 13.90 -23.28 15.71
CA SER A 316 12.68 -24.09 15.77
C SER A 316 12.87 -25.45 15.11
N ASN A 317 13.63 -25.51 14.01
CA ASN A 317 13.86 -26.77 13.30
C ASN A 317 14.90 -27.67 13.98
N GLU A 318 15.97 -27.13 14.59
CA GLU A 318 16.92 -27.96 15.35
C GLU A 318 16.25 -28.63 16.55
N SER A 319 15.33 -27.94 17.21
CA SER A 319 14.55 -28.49 18.33
C SER A 319 13.44 -29.47 17.89
N GLU A 320 12.97 -29.42 16.65
CA GLU A 320 12.02 -30.38 16.08
C GLU A 320 12.68 -31.67 15.54
N ILE A 321 13.92 -31.58 15.02
CA ILE A 321 14.69 -32.76 14.61
C ILE A 321 14.99 -33.66 15.82
N GLU A 322 15.25 -33.06 16.99
CA GLU A 322 15.36 -33.79 18.27
C GLU A 322 14.06 -34.53 18.66
N GLN A 323 12.88 -34.00 18.29
CA GLN A 323 11.57 -34.61 18.60
C GLN A 323 11.11 -35.62 17.55
N GLN A 324 11.49 -35.47 16.28
CA GLN A 324 11.07 -36.41 15.22
C GLN A 324 11.93 -37.68 15.23
N GLN A 325 13.20 -37.61 15.63
CA GLN A 325 14.02 -38.80 15.86
C GLN A 325 13.62 -39.57 17.13
N GLN A 326 12.77 -39.01 18.01
CA GLN A 326 12.17 -39.72 19.15
C GLN A 326 11.05 -40.72 18.75
N VAL A 327 10.51 -40.65 17.52
CA VAL A 327 9.32 -41.44 17.13
C VAL A 327 9.61 -42.57 16.12
N SER A 328 10.79 -42.58 15.47
CA SER A 328 11.04 -43.46 14.30
C SER A 328 11.88 -44.72 14.54
N SER A 329 11.98 -45.22 15.77
CA SER A 329 12.59 -46.52 16.05
C SER A 329 11.52 -47.55 16.46
N GLU A 330 10.82 -48.10 15.47
CA GLU A 330 10.11 -49.38 15.64
C GLU A 330 11.16 -50.51 15.70
N PRO A 331 11.08 -51.45 16.66
CA PRO A 331 11.83 -52.69 16.59
C PRO A 331 11.12 -53.68 15.66
N ASP A 332 11.86 -54.17 14.68
CA ASP A 332 11.49 -55.26 13.79
C ASP A 332 11.10 -56.52 14.60
N GLU A 333 9.92 -57.06 14.33
CA GLU A 333 9.35 -58.21 15.03
C GLU A 333 10.11 -59.51 14.73
N GLY A 334 10.45 -60.26 15.78
CA GLY A 334 10.89 -61.65 15.62
C GLY A 334 11.14 -62.37 16.94
N GLY A 335 10.08 -62.90 17.57
CA GLY A 335 10.22 -64.07 18.46
C GLY A 335 9.62 -63.93 19.86
N SER A 336 8.47 -64.60 20.04
CA SER A 336 7.80 -64.97 21.30
C SER A 336 8.74 -65.44 22.43
N VAL A 337 8.45 -65.01 23.68
CA VAL A 337 8.11 -65.89 24.82
C VAL A 337 7.97 -65.04 26.11
N THR A 338 6.82 -65.16 26.76
CA THR A 338 6.44 -64.72 28.12
C THR A 338 7.53 -64.88 29.18
N LYS A 339 7.92 -63.82 29.94
CA LYS A 339 8.36 -63.89 31.37
C LYS A 339 8.17 -62.56 32.14
N ILE A 340 7.75 -62.72 33.40
CA ILE A 340 7.61 -61.82 34.56
C ILE A 340 8.85 -60.93 34.78
N PRO A 341 8.77 -59.73 35.41
CA PRO A 341 9.92 -58.84 35.59
C PRO A 341 11.01 -59.51 36.42
N HIS A 342 12.09 -59.89 35.76
CA HIS A 342 13.31 -60.37 36.41
C HIS A 342 14.32 -59.23 36.46
N VAL A 343 14.65 -58.80 37.68
CA VAL A 343 15.90 -58.10 37.99
C VAL A 343 17.04 -58.97 37.47
N LYS A 344 17.70 -58.53 36.39
CA LYS A 344 18.93 -59.15 35.91
C LYS A 344 20.09 -58.59 36.71
N ILE A 345 20.57 -59.39 37.66
CA ILE A 345 21.87 -59.17 38.30
C ILE A 345 22.93 -59.53 37.25
N VAL A 346 23.53 -58.53 36.62
CA VAL A 346 24.64 -58.70 35.69
C VAL A 346 25.93 -58.66 36.51
N GLN A 347 26.66 -59.78 36.56
CA GLN A 347 28.05 -59.78 37.04
C GLN A 347 28.93 -59.15 35.95
N LEU A 348 29.56 -58.03 36.28
CA LEU A 348 30.54 -57.36 35.41
C LEU A 348 31.77 -58.27 35.25
N LYS A 349 32.00 -58.75 34.03
CA LYS A 349 33.34 -59.14 33.60
C LYS A 349 34.00 -57.91 32.99
N GLU A 350 35.17 -57.56 33.52
CA GLU A 350 36.08 -56.62 32.90
C GLU A 350 36.48 -57.15 31.52
N GLU A 351 35.94 -56.57 30.46
CA GLU A 351 36.49 -56.69 29.11
C GLU A 351 36.70 -55.28 28.57
N GLU A 352 37.97 -54.97 28.34
CA GLU A 352 38.46 -53.75 27.72
C GLU A 352 37.87 -53.62 26.31
N ALA A 353 36.82 -52.81 26.15
CA ALA A 353 36.25 -52.47 24.85
C ALA A 353 36.78 -51.10 24.40
N GLU A 354 37.57 -51.13 23.33
CA GLU A 354 38.12 -49.98 22.63
C GLU A 354 37.04 -48.92 22.33
N LEU A 355 37.29 -47.69 22.80
CA LEU A 355 36.45 -46.52 22.54
C LEU A 355 36.47 -46.14 21.05
N THR A 356 35.53 -46.67 20.27
CA THR A 356 35.03 -45.96 19.10
C THR A 356 34.03 -44.92 19.60
N LEU A 357 34.49 -43.66 19.72
CA LEU A 357 33.64 -42.50 20.03
C LEU A 357 32.66 -42.24 18.88
N GLN A 358 31.59 -43.02 18.83
CA GLN A 358 30.35 -42.56 18.21
C GLN A 358 29.72 -41.56 19.19
N GLU A 359 29.46 -40.33 18.73
CA GLU A 359 28.81 -39.29 19.53
C GLU A 359 27.41 -39.76 19.95
N LYS A 360 27.32 -40.38 21.12
CA LYS A 360 26.04 -40.82 21.68
C LYS A 360 25.27 -39.59 22.14
N GLU A 361 24.13 -39.30 21.51
CA GLU A 361 23.27 -38.17 21.86
C GLU A 361 22.60 -38.37 23.24
N CYS A 362 22.39 -37.28 23.98
CA CYS A 362 21.77 -37.31 25.30
C CYS A 362 20.35 -37.91 25.20
N GLY A 363 20.06 -38.95 25.99
CA GLY A 363 18.72 -39.53 26.12
C GLY A 363 18.34 -40.69 25.19
N ARG A 364 19.19 -41.08 24.21
CA ARG A 364 18.96 -42.26 23.34
C ARG A 364 19.49 -43.58 23.91
N ASP A 365 20.58 -43.51 24.67
CA ASP A 365 21.23 -44.67 25.28
C ASP A 365 21.07 -44.67 26.80
N MET A 366 21.25 -45.84 27.41
CA MET A 366 21.38 -45.96 28.86
C MET A 366 22.78 -45.50 29.28
N TYR A 367 22.83 -44.55 30.21
CA TYR A 367 24.06 -43.98 30.71
C TYR A 367 24.22 -44.31 32.20
N HIS A 368 25.46 -44.47 32.66
CA HIS A 368 25.73 -44.44 34.09
C HIS A 368 25.27 -43.10 34.68
N PHE A 369 24.68 -43.11 35.89
CA PHE A 369 24.10 -41.93 36.56
C PHE A 369 24.92 -40.64 36.33
N GLN A 370 26.20 -40.67 36.65
CA GLN A 370 27.06 -39.49 36.56
C GLN A 370 27.26 -39.01 35.11
N GLY A 371 27.47 -39.94 34.17
CA GLY A 371 27.61 -39.62 32.75
C GLY A 371 26.31 -39.10 32.11
N TYR A 372 25.14 -39.52 32.63
CA TYR A 372 23.85 -38.96 32.22
C TYR A 372 23.76 -37.46 32.56
N PHE A 373 24.03 -37.11 33.82
CA PHE A 373 23.94 -35.71 34.29
C PHE A 373 25.00 -34.81 33.67
N GLU A 374 26.22 -35.31 33.45
CA GLU A 374 27.26 -34.58 32.71
C GLU A 374 26.81 -34.27 31.27
N LYS A 375 26.23 -35.25 30.56
CA LYS A 375 25.70 -35.02 29.21
C LYS A 375 24.48 -34.10 29.18
N LEU A 376 23.60 -34.22 30.17
CA LEU A 376 22.43 -33.35 30.29
C LEU A 376 22.86 -31.91 30.56
N GLU A 377 23.83 -31.71 31.44
CA GLU A 377 24.43 -30.40 31.70
C GLU A 377 25.12 -29.85 30.45
N GLN A 378 25.88 -30.67 29.73
CA GLN A 378 26.52 -30.28 28.47
C GLN A 378 25.48 -29.81 27.44
N SER A 379 24.43 -30.60 27.19
CA SER A 379 23.36 -30.25 26.25
C SER A 379 22.64 -28.96 26.65
N ARG A 380 22.34 -28.78 27.95
CA ARG A 380 21.76 -27.54 28.49
C ARG A 380 22.67 -26.35 28.25
N ASN A 381 23.96 -26.50 28.56
CA ASN A 381 24.95 -25.42 28.40
C ASN A 381 25.13 -25.05 26.92
N GLU A 382 25.11 -26.02 26.02
CA GLU A 382 25.16 -25.81 24.57
C GLU A 382 23.94 -25.03 24.07
N LYS A 383 22.72 -25.44 24.45
CA LYS A 383 21.47 -24.74 24.11
C LYS A 383 21.44 -23.31 24.65
N CYS A 384 21.79 -23.11 25.93
CA CYS A 384 21.90 -21.79 26.54
C CYS A 384 22.97 -20.91 25.86
N ALA A 385 24.14 -21.48 25.54
CA ALA A 385 25.20 -20.76 24.85
C ALA A 385 24.78 -20.34 23.45
N TYR A 386 24.04 -21.19 22.73
CA TYR A 386 23.48 -20.86 21.42
C TYR A 386 22.45 -19.74 21.50
N MET A 387 21.46 -19.81 22.40
CA MET A 387 20.44 -18.76 22.59
C MET A 387 21.09 -17.39 22.88
N LYS A 388 22.16 -17.40 23.68
CA LYS A 388 22.96 -16.20 23.94
C LYS A 388 23.66 -15.68 22.67
N ARG A 389 24.22 -16.55 21.83
CA ARG A 389 24.83 -16.16 20.55
C ARG A 389 23.78 -15.60 19.59
N LEU A 390 22.60 -16.22 19.51
CA LEU A 390 21.47 -15.75 18.68
C LEU A 390 21.11 -14.31 19.05
N TYR A 391 20.81 -14.07 20.33
CA TYR A 391 20.48 -12.74 20.84
C TYR A 391 21.59 -11.70 20.56
N ASN A 392 22.85 -12.07 20.82
CA ASN A 392 24.00 -11.21 20.55
C ASN A 392 24.21 -10.91 19.06
N SER A 393 23.75 -11.79 18.17
CA SER A 393 23.92 -11.62 16.72
C SER A 393 22.90 -10.68 16.09
N ILE A 394 21.70 -10.54 16.68
CA ILE A 394 20.60 -9.73 16.15
C ILE A 394 20.87 -8.24 16.36
N GLY A 395 21.42 -7.85 17.52
CA GLY A 395 21.74 -6.46 17.85
C GLY A 395 22.59 -5.74 16.77
N PRO A 396 23.77 -6.27 16.38
CA PRO A 396 24.60 -5.70 15.33
C PRO A 396 23.88 -5.57 13.97
N VAL A 397 23.00 -6.51 13.63
CA VAL A 397 22.22 -6.48 12.38
C VAL A 397 21.21 -5.32 12.40
N LEU A 398 20.55 -5.10 13.54
CA LEU A 398 19.63 -3.98 13.74
C LEU A 398 20.34 -2.62 13.73
N VAL A 399 21.55 -2.53 14.30
CA VAL A 399 22.38 -1.32 14.23
C VAL A 399 22.87 -1.06 12.80
N LYS A 400 23.21 -2.11 12.05
CA LYS A 400 23.54 -1.97 10.63
C LYS A 400 22.35 -1.43 9.82
N LEU A 401 21.13 -1.90 10.11
CA LEU A 401 19.90 -1.37 9.51
C LEU A 401 19.72 0.13 9.83
N GLU A 402 19.95 0.54 11.08
CA GLU A 402 19.92 1.96 11.48
C GLU A 402 20.92 2.79 10.69
N SER A 403 22.14 2.27 10.50
CA SER A 403 23.18 2.97 9.74
C SER A 403 22.80 3.14 8.28
N LEU A 404 22.10 2.16 7.72
CA LEU A 404 21.64 2.19 6.34
C LEU A 404 20.54 3.23 6.13
N VAL A 405 19.55 3.24 7.04
CA VAL A 405 18.34 4.04 6.83
C VAL A 405 18.46 5.44 7.41
N LEU A 406 19.18 5.62 8.52
CA LEU A 406 19.24 6.89 9.25
C LEU A 406 20.66 7.47 9.31
N GLY A 407 21.67 6.76 8.80
CA GLY A 407 23.07 7.20 8.89
C GLY A 407 23.62 7.20 10.32
N THR A 408 22.95 6.53 11.26
CA THR A 408 23.31 6.48 12.69
C THR A 408 23.60 5.06 13.12
N PHE A 409 24.50 4.88 14.09
CA PHE A 409 24.95 3.55 14.58
C PHE A 409 24.71 3.39 16.08
N THR A 410 23.73 4.10 16.63
CA THR A 410 23.60 4.27 18.09
C THR A 410 22.88 3.12 18.77
N GLY A 411 22.07 2.36 18.04
CA GLY A 411 21.13 1.38 18.58
C GLY A 411 19.99 2.02 19.38
N ARG A 412 19.82 3.35 19.30
CA ARG A 412 18.92 4.13 20.19
C ARG A 412 18.06 5.15 19.45
N SER A 413 18.00 5.05 18.12
CA SER A 413 17.18 5.96 17.31
C SER A 413 15.70 5.90 17.71
N GLU A 414 15.12 7.06 18.01
CA GLU A 414 13.70 7.16 18.38
C GLU A 414 12.78 6.70 17.25
N LYS A 415 13.17 6.94 15.98
CA LYS A 415 12.38 6.57 14.80
C LYS A 415 12.27 5.06 14.61
N MET A 416 13.27 4.29 15.08
CA MET A 416 13.30 2.83 14.96
C MET A 416 12.90 2.10 16.24
N ARG A 417 12.55 2.82 17.32
CA ARG A 417 12.22 2.22 18.63
C ARG A 417 11.18 1.11 18.51
N GLY A 418 10.08 1.35 17.79
CA GLY A 418 9.03 0.34 17.60
C GLY A 418 9.51 -0.89 16.84
N TYR A 419 10.45 -0.72 15.91
CA TYR A 419 11.04 -1.82 15.16
C TYR A 419 12.00 -2.66 16.02
N TYR A 420 12.80 -2.03 16.87
CA TYR A 420 13.65 -2.75 17.83
C TYR A 420 12.81 -3.56 18.81
N THR A 421 11.79 -2.95 19.40
CA THR A 421 10.89 -3.64 20.36
C THR A 421 10.20 -4.85 19.72
N TYR A 422 9.78 -4.74 18.45
CA TYR A 422 9.19 -5.87 17.73
C TYR A 422 10.16 -7.07 17.64
N TRP A 423 11.40 -6.84 17.21
CA TRP A 423 12.38 -7.92 17.09
C TRP A 423 12.86 -8.46 18.43
N GLU A 424 12.98 -7.60 19.43
CA GLU A 424 13.28 -8.02 20.80
C GLU A 424 12.18 -8.94 21.35
N GLN A 425 10.91 -8.58 21.15
CA GLN A 425 9.77 -9.41 21.55
C GLN A 425 9.76 -10.75 20.82
N MET A 426 9.99 -10.77 19.50
CA MET A 426 10.05 -12.01 18.73
C MET A 426 11.20 -12.91 19.17
N THR A 427 12.38 -12.34 19.42
CA THR A 427 13.54 -13.09 19.91
C THR A 427 13.30 -13.65 21.31
N PHE A 428 12.73 -12.84 22.20
CA PHE A 428 12.38 -13.27 23.55
C PHE A 428 11.31 -14.37 23.56
N HIS A 429 10.31 -14.27 22.70
CA HIS A 429 9.29 -15.31 22.55
C HIS A 429 9.90 -16.63 22.08
N CYS A 430 10.82 -16.59 21.11
CA CYS A 430 11.52 -17.80 20.65
C CYS A 430 12.33 -18.46 21.77
N ILE A 431 13.05 -17.65 22.56
CA ILE A 431 13.79 -18.11 23.74
C ILE A 431 12.85 -18.77 24.78
N LEU A 432 11.68 -18.17 25.03
CA LEU A 432 10.68 -18.73 25.94
C LEU A 432 10.10 -20.05 25.43
N ASP A 433 9.75 -20.10 24.14
CA ASP A 433 9.20 -21.31 23.52
C ASP A 433 10.21 -22.45 23.58
N ASN A 434 11.49 -22.16 23.39
CA ASN A 434 12.54 -23.15 23.52
C ASN A 434 12.76 -23.63 24.95
N ALA A 435 12.71 -22.72 25.93
CA ALA A 435 12.75 -23.11 27.34
C ALA A 435 11.55 -24.00 27.72
N TYR A 436 10.36 -23.65 27.22
CA TYR A 436 9.15 -24.44 27.42
C TYR A 436 9.23 -25.83 26.75
N LYS A 437 9.66 -25.90 25.49
CA LYS A 437 9.87 -27.16 24.76
C LYS A 437 10.88 -28.06 25.48
N ASN A 438 11.97 -27.49 26.00
CA ASN A 438 12.98 -28.22 26.78
C ASN A 438 12.35 -28.84 28.04
N LEU A 439 11.63 -28.05 28.83
CA LEU A 439 10.95 -28.53 30.05
C LEU A 439 9.90 -29.59 29.74
N LYS A 440 9.13 -29.40 28.66
CA LYS A 440 8.12 -30.36 28.22
C LYS A 440 8.76 -31.70 27.84
N CYS A 441 9.82 -31.67 27.04
CA CYS A 441 10.57 -32.89 26.66
C CYS A 441 11.14 -33.60 27.88
N TYR A 442 11.67 -32.86 28.86
CA TYR A 442 12.16 -33.43 30.12
C TYR A 442 11.05 -34.12 30.92
N ILE A 443 9.87 -33.50 31.04
CA ILE A 443 8.72 -34.09 31.73
C ILE A 443 8.22 -35.34 30.99
N GLU A 444 8.09 -35.28 29.66
CA GLU A 444 7.68 -36.43 28.85
C GLU A 444 8.67 -37.60 29.00
N ARG A 445 9.98 -37.31 29.11
CA ARG A 445 11.00 -38.33 29.34
C ARG A 445 10.94 -38.93 30.74
N LEU A 446 10.71 -38.11 31.78
CA LEU A 446 10.52 -38.59 33.16
C LEU A 446 9.30 -39.51 33.30
N LEU A 447 8.25 -39.28 32.49
CA LEU A 447 7.04 -40.07 32.46
C LEU A 447 7.09 -41.26 31.48
N SER A 448 8.18 -41.41 30.72
CA SER A 448 8.33 -42.49 29.73
C SER A 448 8.71 -43.82 30.39
N ASP A 449 8.32 -44.93 29.75
CA ASP A 449 8.67 -46.29 30.20
C ASP A 449 10.13 -46.68 29.87
N VAL A 450 10.91 -45.77 29.29
CA VAL A 450 12.31 -46.03 28.91
C VAL A 450 13.23 -45.61 30.06
N PRO A 451 14.16 -46.47 30.52
CA PRO A 451 15.12 -46.06 31.56
C PRO A 451 16.00 -44.89 31.08
N MET A 452 16.31 -43.95 31.98
CA MET A 452 17.14 -42.77 31.67
C MET A 452 18.62 -43.00 32.00
N PHE A 453 18.89 -43.68 33.11
CA PHE A 453 20.23 -43.97 33.59
C PHE A 453 20.24 -45.25 34.44
N GLU A 454 21.42 -45.86 34.58
CA GLU A 454 21.67 -46.99 35.48
C GLU A 454 22.42 -46.54 36.74
N VAL A 455 22.20 -47.28 37.83
CA VAL A 455 22.78 -47.04 39.16
C VAL A 455 23.35 -48.37 39.65
N ASN A 456 24.55 -48.36 40.22
CA ASN A 456 25.18 -49.58 40.72
C ASN A 456 24.59 -49.98 42.08
N ALA A 457 24.39 -51.28 42.28
CA ALA A 457 24.01 -51.83 43.58
C ALA A 457 25.19 -52.64 44.14
N VAL A 458 25.79 -52.17 45.22
CA VAL A 458 26.98 -52.76 45.84
C VAL A 458 26.60 -53.36 47.20
N MET A 459 27.17 -54.52 47.52
CA MET A 459 26.97 -55.17 48.81
C MET A 459 28.09 -54.76 49.78
N LEU A 460 27.76 -53.94 50.76
CA LEU A 460 28.68 -53.44 51.79
C LEU A 460 28.25 -53.98 53.16
N MET A 461 29.14 -54.69 53.86
CA MET A 461 28.89 -55.20 55.22
C MET A 461 27.57 -55.99 55.40
N SER A 462 27.15 -56.75 54.37
CA SER A 462 25.87 -57.50 54.30
C SER A 462 24.61 -56.66 54.09
N GLU A 463 24.75 -55.38 53.72
CA GLU A 463 23.65 -54.50 53.29
C GLU A 463 23.80 -54.15 51.80
N ILE A 464 22.68 -54.00 51.09
CA ILE A 464 22.65 -53.54 49.70
C ILE A 464 22.62 -52.01 49.74
N VAL A 465 23.67 -51.39 49.20
CA VAL A 465 23.80 -49.94 49.09
C VAL A 465 23.79 -49.56 47.60
N LEU A 466 23.07 -48.50 47.24
CA LEU A 466 23.08 -47.95 45.90
C LEU A 466 24.23 -46.94 45.78
N GLU A 467 24.96 -46.99 44.67
CA GLU A 467 25.98 -46.02 44.28
C GLU A 467 25.55 -45.34 42.97
N PRO A 468 25.18 -44.04 43.00
CA PRO A 468 25.02 -43.15 44.16
C PRO A 468 23.80 -43.46 45.05
N THR A 469 23.86 -42.98 46.30
CA THR A 469 22.79 -43.20 47.30
C THR A 469 21.51 -42.43 46.94
N ALA A 470 20.36 -42.89 47.46
CA ALA A 470 19.08 -42.22 47.22
C ALA A 470 19.08 -40.73 47.64
N SER A 471 19.86 -40.38 48.67
CA SER A 471 20.05 -38.98 49.11
C SER A 471 20.85 -38.15 48.12
N GLU A 472 21.80 -38.75 47.40
CA GLU A 472 22.60 -38.10 46.35
C GLU A 472 21.83 -37.98 45.03
N MET A 473 20.80 -38.83 44.83
CA MET A 473 19.89 -38.76 43.67
C MET A 473 18.75 -37.74 43.83
N GLN A 474 18.51 -37.22 45.03
CA GLN A 474 17.53 -36.15 45.26
C GLN A 474 18.15 -34.81 44.83
N ILE A 475 17.77 -34.35 43.64
CA ILE A 475 18.12 -33.04 43.08
C ILE A 475 17.20 -31.96 43.63
#